data_AF-A0A973K1J6-F1
#
_entry.id   AF-A0A973K1J6-F1
#
_cell.length_a   1.000
_cell.length_b   1.000
_cell.length_c   1.000
_cell.angle_alpha   90.00
_cell.angle_beta   90.00
_cell.angle_gamma   90.00
#
_symmetry.space_group_name_H-M   'P 1'
#
loop_
_entity.id
_entity.type
_entity.pdbx_description
1 polymer ?
#
loop_
_entity_poly.entity_id
_entity_poly.type
_entity_poly.pdbx_seq_one_letter_code
_entity_poly.pdbx_strand_id
1 'polypeptide(L)' 'VDVPAGATVYLCGPLPFMRAVRTQLLDRGVPPRHIRYEVFGPDLWLPDAS' A
#
# COMPACT_ATOMS: atom_id res chain seq x y z
N VAL A 1 12.64 4.12 10.07
CA VAL A 1 12.91 4.53 8.68
C VAL A 1 12.57 6.01 8.58
N ASP A 2 13.49 6.82 8.08
CA ASP A 2 13.22 8.23 7.79
C ASP A 2 12.52 8.30 6.43
N VAL A 3 11.41 9.04 6.33
CA VAL A 3 10.67 9.21 5.06
C VAL A 3 10.96 10.62 4.55
N PRO A 4 11.60 10.76 3.38
CA PRO A 4 11.96 12.07 2.88
C PRO A 4 10.73 12.94 2.63
N ALA A 5 10.87 14.25 2.85
CA ALA A 5 9.80 15.21 2.58
C ALA A 5 9.39 15.15 1.10
N GLY A 6 8.10 14.95 0.85
CA GLY A 6 7.55 14.85 -0.51
C GLY A 6 7.63 13.45 -1.14
N ALA A 7 8.05 12.42 -0.40
CA ALA A 7 8.03 11.04 -0.90
C ALA A 7 6.62 10.62 -1.36
N THR A 8 6.57 9.86 -2.46
CA THR A 8 5.39 9.09 -2.86
C THR A 8 5.63 7.64 -2.45
N VAL A 9 4.72 7.09 -1.66
CA VAL A 9 4.84 5.74 -1.10
C VAL A 9 3.86 4.81 -1.82
N TYR A 10 4.37 3.70 -2.32
CA TYR A 10 3.58 2.64 -2.94
C TYR A 10 3.50 1.48 -1.97
N LEU A 11 2.28 1.13 -1.57
CA LEU A 11 1.99 0.00 -0.69
C LEU A 11 1.46 -1.15 -1.54
N CYS A 12 2.11 -2.29 -1.43
CA CYS A 12 1.72 -3.54 -2.06
C CYS A 12 1.61 -4.64 -1.00
N GLY A 13 0.61 -5.50 -1.13
CA GLY A 13 0.47 -6.70 -0.30
C GLY A 13 -0.93 -6.87 0.33
N PRO A 14 -1.04 -7.66 1.40
CA PRO A 14 -2.32 -7.92 2.05
C PRO A 14 -2.94 -6.65 2.62
N LEU A 15 -4.26 -6.51 2.49
CA LEU A 15 -5.00 -5.37 3.03
C LEU A 15 -4.72 -5.07 4.52
N PRO A 16 -4.67 -6.05 5.45
CA PRO A 16 -4.36 -5.74 6.85
C PRO A 16 -2.96 -5.15 7.03
N PHE A 17 -1.97 -5.62 6.27
CA PHE A 17 -0.60 -5.08 6.29
C PHE A 17 -0.58 -3.65 5.75
N MET A 18 -1.16 -3.41 4.58
CA MET A 18 -1.20 -2.08 3.98
C MET A 18 -1.95 -1.07 4.85
N ARG A 19 -3.00 -1.49 5.56
CA ARG A 19 -3.71 -0.63 6.53
C ARG A 19 -2.80 -0.23 7.70
N ALA A 20 -2.05 -1.17 8.26
CA ALA A 20 -1.13 -0.89 9.36
C ALA A 20 0.00 0.07 8.93
N VAL A 21 0.59 -0.15 7.75
CA VAL A 21 1.66 0.71 7.22
C VAL A 21 1.12 2.10 6.87
N ARG A 22 -0.08 2.20 6.30
CA ARG A 22 -0.73 3.49 6.05
C ARG A 22 -0.86 4.33 7.31
N THR A 23 -1.39 3.76 8.39
CA THR A 23 -1.56 4.48 9.67
C THR A 23 -0.23 5.03 10.16
N GLN A 24 0.82 4.21 10.07
CA GLN A 24 2.18 4.59 10.44
C GLN A 24 2.80 5.70 9.57
N LEU A 25 2.42 5.80 8.30
CA LEU A 25 2.87 6.86 7.40
C LEU A 25 2.13 8.18 7.66
N LEU A 26 0.83 8.09 7.94
CA LEU A 26 0.02 9.26 8.29
C LEU A 26 0.49 9.90 9.60
N ASP A 27 0.79 9.08 10.62
CA ASP A 27 1.35 9.54 11.90
C ASP A 27 2.68 10.29 11.73
N ARG A 28 3.46 9.91 10.70
CA ARG A 28 4.73 10.55 10.33
C ARG A 28 4.57 11.75 9.40
N GLY A 29 3.34 12.22 9.17
CA GLY A 29 3.07 13.42 8.38
C GLY A 29 3.08 13.22 6.87
N VAL A 30 3.10 11.97 6.38
CA VAL A 30 2.96 11.70 4.95
C VAL A 30 1.51 12.03 4.54
N PRO A 31 1.30 12.96 3.58
CA PRO A 31 -0.05 13.30 3.18
C PRO A 31 -0.72 12.13 2.46
N PRO A 32 -2.02 11.86 2.69
CA PRO A 32 -2.70 10.67 2.16
C PRO A 32 -2.68 10.59 0.63
N ARG A 33 -2.64 11.74 -0.07
CA ARG A 33 -2.50 11.83 -1.53
C ARG A 33 -1.19 11.25 -2.08
N HIS A 34 -0.17 11.10 -1.24
CA HIS A 34 1.13 10.52 -1.61
C HIS A 34 1.22 9.03 -1.30
N ILE A 35 0.18 8.42 -0.70
CA ILE A 35 0.16 6.99 -0.37
C ILE A 35 -0.73 6.28 -1.39
N ARG A 36 -0.13 5.47 -2.25
CA ARG A 36 -0.81 4.68 -3.28
C ARG A 36 -0.86 3.21 -2.85
N TYR A 37 -1.95 2.52 -3.17
CA TYR A 37 -2.14 1.11 -2.86
C TYR A 37 -2.24 0.33 -4.15
N GLU A 38 -1.55 -0.80 -4.20
CA GLU A 38 -1.61 -1.74 -5.29
C GLU A 38 -1.85 -3.13 -4.69
N VAL A 39 -3.04 -3.67 -4.90
CA VAL A 39 -3.36 -5.02 -4.48
C VAL A 39 -2.97 -5.93 -5.65
N PHE A 40 -1.92 -6.74 -5.48
CA PHE A 40 -1.73 -7.90 -6.32
C PHE A 40 -2.80 -8.92 -5.94
N GLY A 41 -3.94 -8.86 -6.61
CA GLY A 41 -4.90 -9.96 -6.59
C GLY A 41 -4.28 -11.19 -7.24
N PRO A 42 -4.72 -12.41 -6.91
CA PRO A 42 -4.39 -13.56 -7.73
C PRO A 42 -4.84 -13.22 -9.14
N ASP A 43 -3.91 -13.33 -10.07
CA ASP A 43 -4.09 -13.29 -11.52
C ASP A 43 -5.58 -13.39 -11.94
N LEU A 44 -6.16 -12.28 -12.41
CA LEU A 44 -7.52 -12.23 -12.98
C LEU A 44 -7.62 -13.01 -14.31
N TRP A 45 -6.61 -13.83 -14.63
CA TRP A 45 -6.42 -14.62 -15.84
C TRP A 45 -6.16 -16.11 -15.54
N LEU A 46 -6.28 -16.57 -14.29
CA LEU A 46 -6.36 -17.99 -14.01
C LEU A 46 -7.82 -18.38 -14.17
N PRO A 47 -8.21 -19.16 -15.20
CA PRO A 47 -9.51 -19.80 -15.20
C PRO A 47 -9.62 -20.59 -13.90
N ASP A 48 -10.74 -20.42 -13.22
CA ASP A 48 -11.15 -21.25 -12.09
C ASP A 48 -10.90 -22.72 -12.44
N ALA A 49 -9.91 -23.32 -11.78
CA ALA A 49 -9.68 -24.75 -11.86
C ALA A 49 -10.48 -25.39 -10.72
N SER A 50 -11.79 -25.44 -10.90
CA SER A 50 -12.71 -26.28 -10.12
C SER A 50 -13.67 -27.00 -11.04
#